data_AF-A0A3L7XKZ9-F1
#
_entry.id   AF-A0A3L7XKZ9-F1
#
_cell.length_a   1.000
_cell.length_b   1.000
_cell.length_c   1.000
_cell.angle_alpha   90.00
_cell.angle_beta   90.00
_cell.angle_gamma   90.00
#
_symmetry.space_group_name_H-M   'P 1'
#
loop_
_entity.id
_entity.type
_entity.pdbx_description
1 polymer ?
#
loop_
_entity_poly.entity_id
_entity_poly.type
_entity_poly.pdbx_seq_one_letter_code
_entity_poly.pdbx_strand_id
1 'polypeptide(L)' 'MNQVIVLSGPPGAGKTAVADALIERFDRMLLVEVDDLRHWVKAGFRQPWADDRQAREQLELAVRNACAI' A
#
# COMPACT_ATOMS: atom_id res chain seq x y z
N MET A 1 21.34 6.22 6.49
CA MET A 1 20.20 7.04 6.02
C MET A 1 19.05 6.10 5.79
N ASN A 2 17.86 6.42 6.32
CA ASN A 2 16.65 5.67 6.02
C ASN A 2 15.98 6.34 4.82
N GLN A 3 15.60 5.54 3.84
CA GLN A 3 14.90 5.99 2.64
C GLN A 3 13.57 5.26 2.56
N VAL A 4 12.52 5.98 2.16
CA VAL A 4 11.22 5.37 1.86
C VAL A 4 10.97 5.50 0.36
N ILE A 5 10.47 4.43 -0.25
CA ILE A 5 10.18 4.34 -1.68
C ILE A 5 8.71 3.98 -1.80
N VAL A 6 7.93 4.86 -2.43
CA VAL A 6 6.51 4.63 -2.69
C VAL A 6 6.34 4.09 -4.11
N LEU A 7 5.94 2.83 -4.23
CA LEU A 7 5.60 2.20 -5.50
C LEU A 7 4.09 2.29 -5.73
N SER A 8 3.68 3.11 -6.70
CA SER A 8 2.27 3.32 -7.06
C SER A 8 2.04 3.16 -8.56
N GLY A 9 0.80 2.87 -8.94
CA GLY A 9 0.39 2.57 -10.31
C GLY A 9 -0.82 1.64 -10.38
N PRO A 10 -1.47 1.50 -11.56
CA PRO A 10 -2.67 0.69 -11.70
C PRO A 10 -2.42 -0.81 -11.40
N PRO A 11 -3.48 -1.61 -11.19
CA PRO A 11 -3.37 -3.07 -11.12
C PRO A 11 -2.65 -3.62 -12.36
N GLY A 12 -1.73 -4.57 -12.18
CA GLY A 12 -0.95 -5.16 -13.27
C GLY A 12 0.23 -4.32 -13.78
N ALA A 13 0.49 -3.12 -13.23
CA ALA A 13 1.64 -2.28 -13.64
C ALA A 13 3.03 -2.84 -13.25
N GLY A 14 3.10 -4.01 -12.61
CA GLY A 14 4.36 -4.65 -12.23
C GLY A 14 4.95 -4.19 -10.88
N LYS A 15 4.18 -3.50 -10.03
CA LYS A 15 4.66 -2.99 -8.72
C LYS A 15 5.29 -4.07 -7.85
N THR A 16 4.61 -5.21 -7.68
CA THR A 16 5.11 -6.34 -6.88
C THR A 16 6.42 -6.88 -7.44
N ALA A 17 6.51 -7.08 -8.75
CA ALA A 17 7.76 -7.55 -9.39
C ALA A 17 8.93 -6.55 -9.20
N VAL A 18 8.66 -5.25 -9.26
CA VAL A 18 9.66 -4.21 -8.98
C VAL A 18 10.05 -4.21 -7.50
N ALA A 19 9.10 -4.36 -6.59
CA ALA A 19 9.34 -4.42 -5.15
C ALA A 19 10.23 -5.61 -4.77
N ASP A 20 9.91 -6.79 -5.30
CA ASP A 20 10.69 -8.02 -5.08
C ASP A 20 12.12 -7.88 -5.61
N ALA A 21 12.29 -7.37 -6.83
CA ALA A 21 13.62 -7.13 -7.41
C ALA A 21 14.41 -6.03 -6.69
N LEU A 22 13.74 -5.18 -5.91
CA LEU A 22 14.36 -4.10 -5.14
C LEU A 22 14.80 -4.61 -3.75
N ILE A 23 13.97 -5.40 -3.07
CA ILE A 23 14.29 -5.92 -1.74
C ILE A 23 15.49 -6.88 -1.78
N GLU A 24 15.65 -7.63 -2.86
CA GLU A 24 16.80 -8.51 -3.08
C GLU A 24 18.14 -7.75 -3.26
N ARG A 25 18.12 -6.44 -3.52
CA ARG A 25 19.33 -5.63 -3.76
C ARG A 25 19.92 -5.00 -2.51
N PHE A 26 19.24 -5.05 -1.36
CA PHE A 26 19.67 -4.38 -0.14
C PHE A 26 19.63 -5.33 1.06
N ASP A 27 20.71 -5.37 1.83
CA ASP A 27 20.79 -6.18 3.06
C ASP A 27 19.73 -5.80 4.11
N ARG A 28 19.20 -4.57 4.04
CA ARG A 28 18.23 -4.01 5.00
C ARG A 28 17.15 -3.24 4.28
N MET A 29 16.06 -3.92 3.95
CA MET A 29 14.88 -3.32 3.36
C MET A 29 13.62 -4.01 3.86
N LEU A 30 12.55 -3.24 4.04
CA LEU A 30 11.23 -3.75 4.42
C LEU A 30 10.25 -3.39 3.30
N LEU A 31 9.59 -4.40 2.75
CA LEU A 31 8.45 -4.23 1.87
C LEU A 31 7.18 -4.15 2.71
N VAL A 32 6.40 -3.09 2.53
CA VAL A 32 5.09 -2.91 3.16
C VAL A 32 4.03 -2.89 2.07
N GLU A 33 3.36 -4.03 1.88
CA GLU A 33 2.22 -4.15 0.97
C GLU A 33 0.96 -3.56 1.63
N VAL A 34 0.52 -2.39 1.14
CA VAL A 34 -0.62 -1.66 1.72
C VAL A 34 -1.92 -2.46 1.60
N ASP A 35 -2.07 -3.27 0.56
CA ASP A 35 -3.24 -4.11 0.39
C ASP A 35 -3.35 -5.19 1.48
N ASP A 36 -2.23 -5.77 1.92
CA ASP A 36 -2.22 -6.72 3.04
C ASP A 36 -2.59 -6.05 4.37
N LEU A 37 -2.06 -4.84 4.62
CA LEU A 37 -2.46 -4.05 5.79
C LEU A 37 -3.95 -3.76 5.80
N ARG A 38 -4.58 -3.51 4.64
CA ARG A 38 -6.03 -3.32 4.55
C ARG A 38 -6.81 -4.58 4.93
N HIS A 39 -6.31 -5.77 4.57
CA HIS A 39 -6.92 -7.05 4.96
C HIS A 39 -6.81 -7.37 6.46
N TRP A 40 -6.02 -6.62 7.24
CA TRP A 40 -5.96 -6.78 8.70
C TRP A 40 -7.17 -6.16 9.41
N VAL A 41 -7.89 -5.25 8.75
CA VAL A 41 -9.14 -4.68 9.27
C VAL A 41 -10.19 -5.79 9.36
N LYS A 42 -10.56 -6.21 10.57
CA LYS A 42 -11.57 -7.26 10.78
C LYS A 42 -12.99 -6.72 10.84
N ALA A 43 -13.19 -5.59 11.53
CA ALA A 43 -14.47 -4.91 11.61
C ALA A 43 -14.48 -3.71 10.66
N GLY A 44 -15.51 -3.62 9.83
CA GLY A 44 -15.67 -2.47 8.92
C GLY A 44 -14.77 -2.49 7.68
N PHE A 45 -14.13 -3.62 7.36
CA PHE A 45 -13.39 -3.76 6.09
C PHE A 45 -14.27 -3.40 4.90
N ARG A 46 -13.71 -2.64 3.96
CA ARG A 46 -14.32 -2.35 2.67
C ARG A 46 -13.34 -2.61 1.55
N GLN A 47 -13.86 -3.18 0.47
CA GLN A 47 -13.11 -3.30 -0.77
C GLN A 47 -12.76 -1.90 -1.31
N PRO A 48 -11.60 -1.70 -1.95
CA PRO A 48 -11.20 -0.38 -2.42
C PRO A 48 -12.05 0.13 -3.58
N TRP A 49 -12.78 -0.75 -4.27
CA TRP A 49 -13.75 -0.40 -5.32
C TRP A 49 -15.19 -0.25 -4.81
N ALA A 50 -15.42 -0.36 -3.49
CA ALA A 50 -16.72 -0.05 -2.92
C ALA A 50 -16.94 1.48 -2.91
N ASP A 51 -18.20 1.92 -3.02
CA ASP A 51 -18.56 3.34 -3.07
C ASP A 51 -19.44 3.78 -1.88
N ASP A 52 -19.33 3.09 -0.75
CA ASP A 52 -19.98 3.52 0.49
C ASP A 52 -19.10 4.48 1.31
N ARG A 53 -19.70 5.13 2.31
CA ARG A 53 -19.01 6.10 3.17
C ARG A 53 -17.76 5.54 3.82
N GLN A 54 -17.80 4.30 4.33
CA GLN A 54 -16.67 3.69 5.03
C GLN A 54 -15.52 3.41 4.05
N ALA A 55 -15.82 3.04 2.80
CA ALA A 55 -14.82 2.86 1.76
C ALA A 55 -14.10 4.17 1.41
N ARG A 56 -14.84 5.29 1.31
CA ARG A 56 -14.27 6.62 1.07
C ARG A 56 -13.38 7.08 2.21
N GLU A 57 -13.78 6.87 3.46
CA GLU A 57 -12.97 7.17 4.65
C GLU A 57 -11.66 6.36 4.66
N GLN A 58 -11.70 5.07 4.28
CA GLN A 58 -10.50 4.23 4.17
C GLN A 58 -9.57 4.67 3.03
N LEU A 59 -10.12 5.08 1.89
CA LEU A 59 -9.35 5.62 0.77
C LEU A 59 -8.64 6.92 1.17
N GLU A 60 -9.35 7.83 1.83
CA GLU A 60 -8.78 9.09 2.30
C GLU A 60 -7.63 8.86 3.29
N LEU A 61 -7.81 7.93 4.23
CA LEU A 61 -6.75 7.54 5.16
C LEU A 61 -5.52 6.97 4.43
N ALA A 62 -5.73 6.12 3.42
CA ALA A 62 -4.65 5.55 2.62
C ALA A 62 -3.85 6.64 1.88
N VAL A 63 -4.54 7.60 1.24
CA VAL A 63 -3.90 8.72 0.53
C VAL A 63 -3.12 9.61 1.51
N ARG A 64 -3.74 10.00 2.62
CA ARG A 64 -3.09 10.83 3.65
C ARG A 64 -1.81 10.19 4.17
N ASN A 65 -1.86 8.90 4.49
CA ASN A 65 -0.70 8.16 5.00
C ASN A 65 0.41 8.01 3.95
N ALA A 66 0.07 7.79 2.69
CA ALA A 66 1.05 7.72 1.61
C ALA A 66 1.77 9.06 1.36
N CYS A 67 1.05 10.18 1.53
CA CYS A 67 1.59 11.53 1.35
C CYS A 67 2.32 12.10 2.58
N ALA A 68 2.22 11.46 3.75
CA ALA A 68 2.87 11.89 4.99
C ALA A 68 4.33 11.43 5.11
N ILE A 69 4.84 10.74 4.09
CA ILE A 69 6.18 10.13 4.02
C ILE A 69 7.17 11.09 3.37
#